data_AF-A0A1V6CPG7-F1
#
_entry.id   AF-A0A1V6CPG7-F1
#
_cell.length_a   1.000
_cell.length_b   1.000
_cell.length_c   1.000
_cell.angle_alpha   90.00
_cell.angle_beta   90.00
_cell.angle_gamma   90.00
#
_symmetry.space_group_name_H-M   'P 1'
#
loop_
_entity.id
_entity.type
_entity.pdbx_description
1 polymer ?
#
loop_
_entity_poly.entity_id
_entity_poly.type
_entity_poly.pdbx_seq_one_letter_code
_entity_poly.pdbx_strand_id
1 'polypeptide(L)'
;MCKACPIRLDDLREIRKTLGLSQAGMARALDVSLRAVQSYEQGWRKAPINVLRMAWLILFCHWRKTLGPQKPCWEVNRCDEQTRQACFAYSHNSGDLCWIMGGTECKKLAGIDCMERIGHCRQCPVLLQYLEK
;
A
#
# COMPACT_ATOMS: atom_id res chain seq x y z
N MET A 1 -12.44 -2.85 -20.32
CA MET A 1 -11.94 -4.16 -19.85
C MET A 1 -10.92 -3.88 -18.75
N CYS A 2 -11.27 -4.13 -17.49
CA CYS A 2 -10.38 -3.89 -16.34
C CYS A 2 -9.21 -4.86 -16.41
N LYS A 3 -7.98 -4.38 -16.62
CA LYS A 3 -6.78 -5.21 -16.47
C LYS A 3 -6.68 -5.58 -14.99
N ALA A 4 -6.71 -6.87 -14.68
CA ALA A 4 -6.56 -7.36 -13.32
C ALA A 4 -5.26 -6.83 -12.72
N CYS A 5 -5.35 -6.16 -11.56
CA CYS A 5 -4.22 -5.73 -10.74
C CYS A 5 -3.33 -6.95 -10.40
N PRO A 6 -2.07 -7.02 -10.86
CA PRO A 6 -1.26 -8.23 -10.74
C PRO A 6 -0.71 -8.47 -9.32
N ILE A 7 -0.46 -7.42 -8.54
CA ILE A 7 0.23 -7.56 -7.24
C ILE A 7 -0.78 -7.75 -6.09
N ARG A 8 -0.59 -8.84 -5.35
CA ARG A 8 -1.31 -9.14 -4.11
C ARG A 8 -0.64 -8.46 -2.92
N LEU A 9 -1.23 -7.36 -2.44
CA LEU A 9 -0.72 -6.61 -1.29
C LEU A 9 -0.88 -7.37 0.05
N ASP A 10 -1.69 -8.42 0.09
CA ASP A 10 -1.81 -9.34 1.21
C ASP A 10 -0.73 -10.45 1.19
N ASP A 11 0.05 -10.57 0.11
CA ASP A 11 1.05 -11.61 -0.08
C ASP A 11 2.48 -11.03 -0.05
N LEU A 12 3.19 -11.30 1.05
CA LEU A 12 4.56 -10.84 1.23
C LEU A 12 5.52 -11.36 0.16
N ARG A 13 5.26 -12.57 -0.37
CA ARG A 13 6.10 -13.20 -1.39
C ARG A 13 6.06 -12.41 -2.69
N GLU A 14 4.87 -11.99 -3.10
CA GLU A 14 4.66 -11.24 -4.34
C GLU A 14 5.24 -9.83 -4.23
N ILE A 15 5.07 -9.17 -3.08
CA ILE A 15 5.75 -7.89 -2.80
C ILE A 15 7.27 -8.04 -2.89
N ARG A 16 7.83 -9.07 -2.23
CA ARG A 16 9.28 -9.34 -2.23
C ARG A 16 9.82 -9.56 -3.63
N LYS A 17 9.15 -10.38 -4.43
CA LYS A 17 9.54 -10.67 -5.81
C LYS A 17 9.49 -9.42 -6.68
N THR A 18 8.44 -8.60 -6.52
CA THR A 18 8.32 -7.31 -7.23
C THR A 18 9.50 -6.39 -6.92
N LEU A 19 9.96 -6.38 -5.66
CA LEU A 19 11.14 -5.63 -5.23
C LEU A 19 12.48 -6.25 -5.67
N GLY A 20 12.49 -7.43 -6.29
CA GLY A 20 13.70 -8.14 -6.69
C GLY A 20 14.54 -8.64 -5.51
N LEU A 21 13.95 -8.83 -4.32
CA LEU A 21 14.68 -9.16 -3.10
C LEU A 21 14.73 -10.68 -2.83
N SER A 22 15.85 -11.13 -2.27
CA SER A 22 15.93 -12.45 -1.62
C SER A 22 15.14 -12.46 -0.30
N GLN A 23 14.80 -13.64 0.23
CA GLN A 23 14.14 -13.73 1.54
C GLN A 23 14.97 -13.07 2.65
N ALA A 24 16.30 -13.19 2.60
CA ALA A 24 17.20 -12.52 3.54
C ALA A 24 17.23 -11.00 3.34
N GLY A 25 17.18 -10.52 2.10
CA GLY A 25 17.09 -9.09 1.80
C GLY A 25 15.79 -8.48 2.33
N MET A 26 14.67 -9.19 2.14
CA MET A 26 13.36 -8.78 2.67
C MET A 26 13.33 -8.78 4.20
N ALA A 27 13.92 -9.80 4.83
CA ALA A 27 14.03 -9.89 6.28
C ALA A 27 14.78 -8.68 6.86
N ARG A 28 15.91 -8.30 6.24
CA ARG A 28 16.67 -7.09 6.62
C ARG A 28 15.86 -5.81 6.41
N ALA A 29 15.16 -5.68 5.29
CA ALA A 29 14.39 -4.48 4.97
C ALA A 29 13.20 -4.28 5.93
N LEU A 30 12.60 -5.37 6.40
CA LEU A 30 11.46 -5.36 7.33
C LEU A 30 11.87 -5.42 8.80
N ASP A 31 13.17 -5.53 9.09
CA ASP A 31 13.72 -5.74 10.43
C ASP A 31 13.09 -6.93 11.18
N VAL A 32 13.02 -8.08 10.50
CA VAL A 32 12.53 -9.34 11.07
C VAL A 32 13.50 -10.48 10.78
N SER A 33 13.37 -11.59 11.49
CA SER A 33 14.21 -12.77 11.22
C SER A 33 13.90 -13.38 9.84
N LEU A 34 14.91 -14.00 9.20
CA LEU A 34 14.73 -14.78 7.97
C LEU A 34 13.65 -15.86 8.14
N ARG A 35 13.62 -16.54 9.30
CA ARG A 35 12.60 -17.54 9.63
C ARG A 35 11.20 -16.95 9.68
N ALA A 36 11.03 -15.70 10.11
CA ALA A 36 9.74 -15.03 10.09
C ALA A 36 9.25 -14.84 8.64
N VAL A 37 10.09 -14.31 7.74
CA VAL A 37 9.75 -14.18 6.31
C VAL A 37 9.39 -15.53 5.70
N GLN A 38 10.19 -16.57 5.94
CA GLN A 38 9.91 -17.92 5.45
C GLN A 38 8.56 -18.45 5.96
N SER A 39 8.28 -18.29 7.26
CA SER A 39 7.04 -18.70 7.89
C SER A 39 5.82 -17.96 7.32
N TYR A 40 5.96 -16.67 7.03
CA TYR A 40 4.91 -15.87 6.40
C TYR A 40 4.62 -16.33 4.98
N GLU A 41 5.66 -16.50 4.15
CA GLU A 41 5.50 -16.89 2.75
C GLU A 41 5.02 -18.34 2.57
N GLN A 42 5.31 -19.23 3.51
CA GLN A 42 4.85 -20.63 3.50
C GLN A 42 3.43 -20.78 4.08
N GLY A 43 2.86 -19.72 4.64
CA GLY A 43 1.53 -19.74 5.26
C GLY A 43 1.50 -20.39 6.64
N TRP A 44 2.65 -20.72 7.25
CA TRP A 44 2.71 -21.24 8.62
C TRP A 44 2.26 -20.20 9.65
N ARG A 45 2.47 -18.92 9.36
CA ARG A 45 1.97 -17.80 10.16
C ARG A 45 1.48 -16.70 9.22
N LYS A 46 0.37 -16.05 9.54
CA LYS A 46 -0.04 -14.83 8.84
C LYS A 46 0.92 -13.69 9.18
N ALA A 47 1.36 -12.93 8.18
CA ALA A 47 2.17 -11.74 8.41
C ALA A 47 1.36 -10.72 9.25
N PRO A 48 1.93 -10.20 10.35
CA PRO A 48 1.31 -9.12 11.11
C PRO A 48 1.08 -7.88 10.23
N ILE A 49 0.04 -7.09 10.53
CA ILE A 49 -0.34 -5.95 9.68
C ILE A 49 0.74 -4.86 9.62
N ASN A 50 1.49 -4.66 10.70
CA ASN A 50 2.62 -3.72 10.72
C ASN A 50 3.75 -4.17 9.78
N VAL A 51 4.01 -5.48 9.66
CA VAL A 51 4.97 -6.04 8.69
C VAL A 51 4.49 -5.77 7.27
N LEU A 52 3.20 -6.02 6.98
CA LEU A 52 2.62 -5.73 5.66
C LEU A 52 2.67 -4.23 5.32
N ARG A 53 2.33 -3.35 6.27
CA ARG A 53 2.40 -1.89 6.05
C ARG A 53 3.81 -1.41 5.77
N MET A 54 4.81 -1.98 6.44
CA MET A 54 6.21 -1.68 6.14
C MET A 54 6.60 -2.18 4.74
N ALA A 55 6.17 -3.40 4.37
CA ALA A 55 6.39 -3.94 3.03
C ALA A 55 5.71 -3.07 1.95
N TRP A 56 4.50 -2.57 2.19
CA TRP A 56 3.79 -1.64 1.31
C TRP A 56 4.54 -0.32 1.17
N LEU A 57 5.07 0.22 2.26
CA LEU A 57 5.85 1.46 2.22
C LEU A 57 7.12 1.29 1.39
N ILE A 58 7.84 0.18 1.57
CA ILE A 58 9.04 -0.13 0.77
C ILE A 58 8.69 -0.29 -0.70
N LEU A 59 7.64 -1.04 -1.02
CA LEU A 59 7.12 -1.19 -2.38
C LEU A 59 6.74 0.16 -3.00
N PHE A 60 6.08 1.01 -2.23
CA PHE A 60 5.70 2.34 -2.64
C PHE A 60 6.92 3.25 -2.89
N CYS A 61 7.94 3.20 -2.04
CA CYS A 61 9.20 3.89 -2.26
C CYS A 61 9.89 3.43 -3.55
N HIS A 62 9.86 2.13 -3.85
CA HIS A 62 10.34 1.60 -5.11
C HIS A 62 9.57 2.19 -6.30
N TRP A 63 8.24 2.22 -6.25
CA TRP A 63 7.42 2.83 -7.30
C TRP A 63 7.64 4.33 -7.48
N ARG A 64 7.78 5.10 -6.39
CA ARG A 64 8.07 6.54 -6.50
C ARG A 64 9.38 6.81 -7.23
N LYS A 65 10.38 5.94 -7.03
CA LYS A 65 11.65 6.02 -7.74
C LYS A 65 11.51 5.69 -9.23
N THR A 66 10.66 4.74 -9.60
CA THR A 66 10.54 4.26 -11.00
C THR A 66 9.52 5.03 -11.83
N LEU A 67 8.39 5.44 -11.25
CA LEU A 67 7.27 6.08 -11.96
C LEU A 67 7.28 7.62 -11.84
N GLY A 68 8.07 8.18 -10.93
CA GLY A 68 8.09 9.61 -10.64
C GLY A 68 6.84 10.08 -9.87
N PRO A 69 6.70 11.41 -9.67
CA PRO A 69 5.59 11.97 -8.89
C PRO A 69 4.25 11.71 -9.57
N GLN A 70 3.29 11.18 -8.81
CA GLN A 70 1.91 10.99 -9.25
C GLN A 70 1.00 12.07 -8.66
N LYS A 71 -0.19 12.21 -9.23
CA LYS A 71 -1.19 13.15 -8.72
C LYS A 71 -1.67 12.71 -7.33
N PRO A 72 -1.84 13.66 -6.38
CA PRO A 72 -2.32 13.35 -5.04
C PRO A 72 -3.79 12.92 -5.06
N CYS A 73 -4.23 12.21 -4.01
CA CYS A 73 -5.55 11.60 -3.99
C CYS A 73 -6.72 12.58 -4.18
N TRP A 74 -6.62 13.81 -3.68
CA TRP A 74 -7.70 14.79 -3.73
C TRP A 74 -7.93 15.36 -5.13
N GLU A 75 -6.88 15.42 -5.97
CA GLU A 75 -7.02 15.77 -7.38
C GLU A 75 -7.63 14.62 -8.18
N VAL A 76 -7.13 13.40 -7.93
CA VAL A 76 -7.57 12.19 -8.64
C VAL A 76 -9.02 11.86 -8.33
N ASN A 77 -9.40 11.88 -7.04
CA ASN A 77 -10.76 11.58 -6.60
C ASN A 77 -11.69 12.79 -6.58
N ARG A 78 -11.19 13.99 -6.93
CA ARG A 78 -11.94 15.25 -6.91
C ARG A 78 -12.63 15.51 -5.56
N CYS A 79 -11.90 15.34 -4.47
CA CYS A 79 -12.43 15.56 -3.12
C CYS A 79 -12.91 17.01 -2.97
N ASP A 80 -14.07 17.21 -2.34
CA ASP A 80 -14.58 18.53 -1.96
C ASP A 80 -13.77 19.15 -0.81
N GLU A 81 -14.03 20.43 -0.54
CA GLU A 81 -13.29 21.19 0.47
C GLU A 81 -13.46 20.61 1.88
N GLN A 82 -14.68 20.21 2.24
CA GLN A 82 -14.97 19.62 3.55
C GLN A 82 -14.17 18.34 3.78
N THR A 83 -14.11 17.46 2.78
CA THR A 83 -13.34 16.22 2.82
C THR A 83 -11.84 16.50 2.91
N ARG A 84 -11.34 17.50 2.17
CA ARG A 84 -9.91 17.88 2.22
C ARG A 84 -9.51 18.37 3.61
N GLN A 85 -10.30 19.25 4.21
CA GLN A 85 -10.00 19.83 5.52
C GLN A 85 -10.00 18.78 6.65
N ALA A 86 -10.83 17.74 6.54
CA ALA A 86 -10.83 16.62 7.49
C ALA A 86 -9.73 15.57 7.22
N CYS A 87 -9.09 15.60 6.04
CA CYS A 87 -8.22 14.52 5.59
C CYS A 87 -6.77 14.67 6.06
N PHE A 88 -6.30 13.70 6.85
CA PHE A 88 -4.90 13.64 7.30
C PHE A 88 -3.88 13.69 6.14
N ALA A 89 -4.16 12.99 5.05
CA ALA A 89 -3.27 12.96 3.89
C ALA A 89 -3.18 14.32 3.17
N TYR A 90 -4.27 15.11 3.20
CA TYR A 90 -4.28 16.47 2.65
C TYR A 90 -3.45 17.41 3.53
N SER A 91 -3.68 17.41 4.84
CA SER A 91 -2.97 18.28 5.79
C SER A 91 -1.46 18.07 5.81
N HIS A 92 -0.97 16.90 5.39
CA HIS A 92 0.47 16.55 5.33
C HIS A 92 1.02 16.47 3.90
N ASN A 93 0.28 16.98 2.91
CA ASN A 93 0.66 16.93 1.50
C ASN A 93 1.12 15.52 1.02
N SER A 94 0.47 14.49 1.53
CA SER A 94 0.87 13.08 1.39
C SER A 94 -0.24 12.27 0.71
N GLY A 95 -0.84 12.86 -0.33
CA GLY A 95 -1.98 12.28 -1.04
C GLY A 95 -1.66 11.00 -1.81
N ASP A 96 -0.38 10.77 -2.11
CA ASP A 96 0.15 9.56 -2.74
C ASP A 96 0.25 8.37 -1.76
N LEU A 97 0.27 8.65 -0.46
CA LEU A 97 0.33 7.70 0.66
C LEU A 97 -1.01 7.44 1.35
N CYS A 98 -2.11 8.03 0.86
CA CYS A 98 -3.41 8.00 1.55
C CYS A 98 -3.88 6.57 1.89
N TRP A 99 -3.60 5.60 1.00
CA TRP A 99 -3.97 4.20 1.15
C TRP A 99 -3.16 3.46 2.24
N ILE A 100 -1.94 3.91 2.54
CA ILE A 100 -1.10 3.39 3.64
C ILE A 100 -1.51 4.00 4.97
N MET A 101 -1.69 5.33 5.04
CA MET A 101 -1.92 6.05 6.30
C MET A 101 -3.32 5.82 6.88
N GLY A 102 -4.27 5.41 6.04
CA GLY A 102 -5.68 5.29 6.43
C GLY A 102 -6.43 6.57 6.11
N GLY A 103 -6.34 7.04 4.86
CA GLY A 103 -7.17 8.10 4.31
C GLY A 103 -8.64 7.68 4.28
N THR A 104 -9.28 7.74 5.44
CA THR A 104 -10.64 7.28 5.70
C THR A 104 -11.70 8.25 5.20
N GLU A 105 -11.33 9.52 5.01
CA GLU A 105 -12.32 10.57 4.73
C GLU A 105 -12.94 10.48 3.33
N CYS A 106 -12.18 10.07 2.30
CA CYS A 106 -12.67 10.10 0.92
C CYS A 106 -13.80 9.10 0.61
N LYS A 107 -14.00 8.09 1.47
CA LYS A 107 -15.05 7.06 1.34
C LYS A 107 -15.66 6.67 2.70
N LYS A 108 -15.44 7.47 3.74
CA LYS A 108 -15.86 7.19 5.14
C LYS A 108 -15.46 5.78 5.61
N LEU A 109 -14.24 5.35 5.28
CA LEU A 109 -13.71 4.01 5.65
C LEU A 109 -13.21 3.96 7.11
N ALA A 110 -13.70 4.87 7.96
CA ALA A 110 -13.34 4.92 9.37
C ALA A 110 -13.85 3.65 10.07
N GLY A 111 -13.01 3.05 10.91
CA GLY A 111 -13.34 1.81 11.64
C GLY A 111 -13.24 0.52 10.81
N ILE A 112 -12.94 0.60 9.51
CA ILE A 112 -12.73 -0.58 8.66
C ILE A 112 -11.34 -1.19 8.90
N ASP A 113 -11.29 -2.54 8.92
CA ASP A 113 -10.03 -3.27 9.05
C ASP A 113 -9.03 -2.89 7.94
N CYS A 114 -7.74 -2.92 8.26
CA CYS A 114 -6.71 -2.49 7.32
C CYS A 114 -6.67 -3.35 6.04
N MET A 115 -6.96 -4.66 6.14
CA MET A 115 -6.96 -5.56 4.99
C MET A 115 -8.22 -5.40 4.14
N GLU A 116 -9.35 -5.11 4.76
CA GLU A 116 -10.57 -4.76 4.03
C GLU A 116 -10.40 -3.40 3.32
N ARG A 117 -9.85 -2.40 4.03
CA ARG A 117 -9.55 -1.08 3.46
C ARG A 117 -8.61 -1.18 2.27
N ILE A 118 -7.53 -1.96 2.34
CA ILE A 118 -6.63 -2.10 1.19
C ILE A 118 -7.35 -2.75 0.00
N GLY A 119 -8.30 -3.67 0.24
CA GLY A 119 -9.19 -4.21 -0.78
C GLY A 119 -9.96 -3.12 -1.54
N HIS A 120 -10.54 -2.15 -0.82
CA HIS A 120 -11.19 -0.98 -1.43
C HIS A 120 -10.19 -0.07 -2.15
N CYS A 121 -9.00 0.15 -1.58
CA CYS A 121 -7.97 1.00 -2.18
C CYS A 121 -7.39 0.41 -3.47
N ARG A 122 -7.36 -0.92 -3.64
CA ARG A 122 -6.90 -1.57 -4.89
C ARG A 122 -7.77 -1.25 -6.10
N GLN A 123 -9.00 -0.80 -5.88
CA GLN A 123 -9.91 -0.35 -6.93
C GLN A 123 -9.91 1.18 -7.08
N CYS A 124 -9.12 1.89 -6.26
CA CYS A 124 -9.06 3.35 -6.27
C CYS A 124 -8.10 3.83 -7.37
N PRO A 125 -8.50 4.81 -8.20
CA PRO A 125 -7.64 5.37 -9.25
C PRO A 125 -6.29 5.87 -8.71
N VAL A 126 -6.23 6.31 -7.45
CA VAL A 126 -4.99 6.76 -6.79
C VAL A 126 -3.94 5.65 -6.74
N LEU A 127 -4.33 4.45 -6.27
CA LEU A 127 -3.41 3.33 -6.15
C LEU A 127 -3.19 2.65 -7.51
N LEU A 128 -4.18 2.68 -8.41
CA LEU A 128 -4.05 2.17 -9.77
C LEU A 128 -2.97 2.88 -10.59
N GLN A 129 -2.67 4.16 -10.30
CA GLN A 129 -1.51 4.86 -10.89
C GLN A 129 -0.18 4.11 -10.70
N TYR A 130 -0.09 3.28 -9.65
CA TYR A 130 1.09 2.49 -9.31
C TYR A 130 0.98 1.01 -9.70
N LEU A 131 -0.23 0.45 -9.71
CA LEU A 131 -0.46 -0.99 -9.93
C LEU A 131 -0.57 -1.40 -11.40
N GLU A 132 -0.94 -0.48 -12.29
CA GLU A 132 -1.21 -0.77 -13.71
C GLU A 132 -0.02 -0.49 -14.65
N LYS A 133 1.17 -0.22 -14.09
CA LYS A 133 2.40 0.13 -14.83
C LYS A 133 3.55 -0.80 -14.47
#